data_AF-A0A2V8C7U0-F1
#
_entry.id   AF-A0A2V8C7U0-F1
#
_cell.length_a   1.000
_cell.length_b   1.000
_cell.length_c   1.000
_cell.angle_alpha   90.00
_cell.angle_beta   90.00
_cell.angle_gamma   90.00
#
_symmetry.space_group_name_H-M   'P 1'
#
loop_
_entity.id
_entity.type
_entity.pdbx_description
1 polymer ?
#
loop_
_entity_poly.entity_id
_entity_poly.type
_entity_poly.pdbx_seq_one_letter_code
_entity_poly.pdbx_strand_id
1 'polypeptide(L)'
;MVTSSGGVIGTTGILLGGPIHMAVRPVISTVVAFGSMALAQGGRPLSPAGSSATQVGGKYDTSGAEPVYRNGKWIEITYGRPIRRGRNLFGGSGADYGKTVNPDAPVWRAGANESTQLKTEAPLVINGKTIAPGTYTMFIDLKPNNWTLIVSTWPAQKDFNPDDKTAVFGAYGYTPAKDVVRAPMKLDVLPHSHDQLSWEFLDVTDAGGTIALIWEKMMASVAFKVGP
;
A
#
# COMPACT_ATOMS: atom_id res chain seq x y z
N MET A 1 -41.92 -49.78 -46.77
CA MET A 1 -41.65 -48.39 -46.38
C MET A 1 -41.60 -48.36 -44.86
N VAL A 2 -40.45 -47.91 -44.34
CA VAL A 2 -40.11 -47.60 -42.94
C VAL A 2 -40.02 -48.75 -41.93
N THR A 3 -38.79 -48.84 -41.40
CA THR A 3 -38.21 -49.69 -40.38
C THR A 3 -38.51 -49.18 -38.96
N SER A 4 -38.61 -50.06 -37.97
CA SER A 4 -37.54 -50.31 -36.98
C SER A 4 -38.07 -51.01 -35.73
N SER A 5 -37.46 -52.16 -35.47
CA SER A 5 -37.63 -53.10 -34.37
C SER A 5 -37.00 -52.61 -33.06
N GLY A 6 -37.64 -52.94 -31.94
CA GLY A 6 -37.01 -53.00 -30.64
C GLY A 6 -36.44 -54.39 -30.34
N GLY A 7 -35.54 -54.41 -29.35
CA GLY A 7 -35.48 -55.46 -28.33
C GLY A 7 -34.66 -56.73 -28.60
N VAL A 8 -33.85 -57.07 -27.58
CA VAL A 8 -33.80 -58.35 -26.85
C VAL A 8 -32.39 -58.90 -26.63
N ILE A 9 -32.23 -59.33 -25.38
CA ILE A 9 -31.13 -59.94 -24.63
C ILE A 9 -30.76 -61.32 -25.18
N GLY A 10 -29.49 -61.76 -25.05
CA GLY A 10 -29.15 -63.18 -25.23
C GLY A 10 -27.66 -63.50 -25.11
N THR A 11 -27.34 -64.31 -24.12
CA THR A 11 -26.04 -64.85 -23.66
C THR A 11 -25.42 -65.94 -24.55
N THR A 12 -24.19 -66.34 -24.17
CA THR A 12 -23.45 -67.62 -24.47
C THR A 12 -22.73 -67.64 -25.83
N GLY A 13 -21.47 -68.07 -26.03
CA GLY A 13 -20.38 -68.61 -25.22
C GLY A 13 -19.33 -69.32 -26.11
N ILE A 14 -18.13 -69.54 -25.56
CA ILE A 14 -17.18 -70.67 -25.78
C ILE A 14 -16.13 -70.64 -26.95
N LEU A 15 -14.92 -71.09 -26.57
CA LEU A 15 -13.76 -71.70 -27.28
C LEU A 15 -12.59 -70.75 -27.62
N LEU A 16 -11.44 -70.78 -26.93
CA LEU A 16 -10.37 -71.80 -26.76
C LEU A 16 -9.20 -71.61 -27.76
N GLY A 17 -8.00 -71.38 -27.21
CA GLY A 17 -6.77 -72.04 -27.69
C GLY A 17 -5.71 -71.19 -28.41
N GLY A 18 -4.60 -70.89 -27.73
CA GLY A 18 -3.33 -70.51 -28.35
C GLY A 18 -2.25 -70.17 -27.30
N PRO A 19 -1.05 -70.82 -27.31
CA PRO A 19 -0.07 -70.68 -26.24
C PRO A 19 0.78 -69.41 -26.41
N ILE A 20 0.83 -68.56 -25.38
CA ILE A 20 1.70 -67.38 -25.37
C ILE A 20 3.03 -67.76 -24.72
N HIS A 21 4.10 -67.74 -25.52
CA HIS A 21 5.48 -67.77 -25.04
C HIS A 21 5.78 -66.48 -24.26
N MET A 22 6.29 -66.66 -23.05
CA MET A 22 6.63 -65.61 -22.10
C MET A 22 7.93 -64.92 -22.52
N ALA A 23 7.84 -63.71 -23.08
CA ALA A 23 8.99 -62.85 -23.35
C ALA A 23 8.99 -61.67 -22.36
N VAL A 24 9.82 -61.76 -21.33
CA VAL A 24 10.04 -60.68 -20.36
C VAL A 24 10.87 -59.58 -21.05
N ARG A 25 10.24 -58.45 -21.36
CA ARG A 25 10.92 -57.23 -21.85
C ARG A 25 11.32 -56.37 -20.65
N PRO A 26 12.55 -55.85 -20.57
CA PRO A 26 12.94 -54.94 -19.50
C PRO A 26 12.23 -53.59 -19.72
N VAL A 27 11.45 -53.15 -18.74
CA VAL A 27 10.89 -51.80 -18.70
C VAL A 27 12.01 -50.86 -18.27
N ILE A 28 12.60 -50.14 -19.22
CA ILE A 28 13.47 -49.00 -18.93
C ILE A 28 12.56 -47.88 -18.41
N SER A 29 12.52 -47.70 -17.09
CA SER A 29 11.87 -46.53 -16.48
C SER A 29 12.75 -45.31 -16.71
N THR A 30 12.37 -44.46 -17.66
CA THR A 30 12.92 -43.11 -17.78
C THR A 30 12.46 -42.31 -16.57
N VAL A 31 13.36 -42.10 -15.61
CA VAL A 31 13.17 -41.10 -14.56
C VAL A 31 13.20 -39.73 -15.23
N VAL A 32 12.03 -39.15 -15.49
CA VAL A 32 11.91 -37.74 -15.81
C VAL A 32 12.25 -37.01 -14.52
N ALA A 33 13.50 -36.54 -14.42
CA ALA A 33 13.87 -35.58 -13.41
C ALA A 33 13.03 -34.31 -13.65
N PHE A 34 11.93 -34.16 -12.90
CA PHE A 34 11.33 -32.86 -12.68
C PHE A 34 12.38 -32.04 -11.93
N GLY A 35 13.23 -31.34 -12.69
CA GLY A 35 14.04 -30.26 -12.17
C GLY A 35 13.08 -29.28 -11.52
N SER A 36 13.10 -29.25 -10.20
CA SER A 36 12.37 -28.27 -9.41
C SER A 36 12.89 -26.89 -9.81
N MET A 37 12.19 -26.20 -10.71
CA MET A 37 12.26 -24.75 -10.84
C MET A 37 11.63 -24.14 -9.58
N ALA A 38 12.28 -24.32 -8.43
CA ALA A 38 12.18 -23.40 -7.32
C ALA A 38 13.10 -22.22 -7.63
N LEU A 39 12.76 -21.43 -8.66
CA LEU A 39 13.44 -20.17 -8.91
C LEU A 39 13.03 -19.16 -7.83
N ALA A 40 13.88 -19.07 -6.79
CA ALA A 40 14.19 -17.88 -6.02
C ALA A 40 13.07 -16.82 -5.87
N GLN A 41 12.05 -17.08 -5.05
CA GLN A 41 11.25 -16.01 -4.42
C GLN A 41 11.99 -15.42 -3.20
N GLY A 42 13.31 -15.23 -3.30
CA GLY A 42 14.13 -14.67 -2.23
C GLY A 42 13.78 -13.21 -1.93
N GLY A 43 13.38 -12.95 -0.69
CA GLY A 43 13.69 -11.70 0.05
C GLY A 43 12.97 -10.41 -0.34
N ARG A 44 11.84 -10.41 -1.05
CA ARG A 44 11.08 -9.15 -1.27
C ARG A 44 10.46 -8.66 0.04
N PRO A 45 10.59 -7.37 0.41
CA PRO A 45 9.98 -6.86 1.62
C PRO A 45 8.45 -6.95 1.55
N LEU A 46 7.80 -7.22 2.68
CA LEU A 46 6.34 -7.28 2.77
C LEU A 46 5.67 -5.94 2.42
N SER A 47 6.38 -4.84 2.64
CA SER A 47 5.98 -3.48 2.29
C SER A 47 7.20 -2.75 1.74
N PRO A 48 7.28 -2.51 0.42
CA PRO A 48 8.36 -1.74 -0.18
C PRO A 48 8.41 -0.31 0.37
N ALA A 49 9.55 0.36 0.19
CA ALA A 49 9.66 1.79 0.44
C ALA A 49 8.81 2.57 -0.58
N GLY A 50 8.08 3.57 -0.10
CA GLY A 50 7.34 4.52 -0.89
C GLY A 50 7.82 5.93 -0.62
N SER A 51 7.83 6.76 -1.67
CA SER A 51 7.99 8.20 -1.56
C SER A 51 7.06 8.91 -2.53
N SER A 52 6.77 10.17 -2.21
CA SER A 52 6.10 11.13 -3.06
C SER A 52 6.75 12.48 -2.83
N ALA A 53 6.98 13.24 -3.89
CA ALA A 53 7.65 14.53 -3.78
C ALA A 53 7.05 15.52 -4.77
N THR A 54 7.03 16.79 -4.37
CA THR A 54 6.66 17.91 -5.23
C THR A 54 7.52 19.13 -4.91
N GLN A 55 7.44 20.16 -5.76
CA GLN A 55 8.07 21.44 -5.54
C GLN A 55 7.03 22.56 -5.51
N VAL A 56 7.27 23.55 -4.66
CA VAL A 56 6.45 24.77 -4.55
C VAL A 56 7.32 26.02 -4.60
N GLY A 57 6.74 27.16 -4.98
CA GLY A 57 7.38 28.48 -4.94
C GLY A 57 8.49 28.72 -5.98
N GLY A 58 8.73 27.76 -6.88
CA GLY A 58 9.65 27.92 -8.00
C GLY A 58 8.95 28.48 -9.24
N LYS A 59 9.73 28.76 -10.30
CA LYS A 59 9.22 29.37 -11.53
C LYS A 59 9.94 28.77 -12.74
N TYR A 60 9.24 28.62 -13.85
CA TYR A 60 9.88 28.36 -15.14
C TYR A 60 10.52 29.64 -15.66
N ASP A 61 11.83 29.60 -15.83
CA ASP A 61 12.61 30.60 -16.52
C ASP A 61 12.67 30.23 -18.00
N THR A 62 11.95 31.00 -18.82
CA THR A 62 11.84 30.81 -20.28
C THR A 62 12.74 31.76 -21.06
N SER A 63 13.69 32.44 -20.39
CA SER A 63 14.59 33.39 -21.06
C SER A 63 15.70 32.72 -21.87
N GLY A 64 15.99 31.45 -21.58
CA GLY A 64 16.94 30.63 -22.33
C GLY A 64 16.31 29.86 -23.50
N ALA A 65 17.15 29.21 -24.30
CA ALA A 65 16.72 28.34 -25.40
C ALA A 65 15.86 27.16 -24.93
N GLU A 66 16.08 26.69 -23.70
CA GLU A 66 15.30 25.64 -23.04
C GLU A 66 14.75 26.19 -21.70
N PRO A 67 13.43 26.11 -21.46
CA PRO A 67 12.86 26.50 -20.18
C PRO A 67 13.41 25.67 -19.00
N VAL A 68 13.82 26.33 -17.92
CA VAL A 68 14.34 25.68 -16.70
C VAL A 68 13.53 26.08 -15.48
N TYR A 69 13.12 25.11 -14.66
CA TYR A 69 12.47 25.40 -13.37
C TYR A 69 13.51 25.79 -12.33
N ARG A 70 13.32 26.95 -11.68
CA ARG A 70 14.27 27.51 -10.69
C ARG A 70 13.60 27.79 -9.36
N ASN A 71 14.39 27.73 -8.29
CA ASN A 71 14.05 28.15 -6.92
C ASN A 71 12.91 27.38 -6.22
N GLY A 72 12.47 26.25 -6.79
CA GLY A 72 11.50 25.37 -6.14
C GLY A 72 12.00 24.84 -4.80
N LYS A 73 11.07 24.72 -3.84
CA LYS A 73 11.29 24.13 -2.51
C LYS A 73 10.63 22.77 -2.45
N TRP A 74 11.37 21.76 -2.01
CA TRP A 74 10.86 20.39 -1.97
C TRP A 74 9.91 20.16 -0.80
N ILE A 75 8.87 19.39 -1.08
CA ILE A 75 8.02 18.74 -0.08
C ILE A 75 8.01 17.25 -0.41
N GLU A 76 8.33 16.41 0.56
CA GLU A 76 8.47 14.97 0.38
C GLU A 76 7.72 14.22 1.48
N ILE A 77 7.03 13.14 1.11
CA ILE A 77 6.48 12.16 2.05
C ILE A 77 7.18 10.83 1.81
N THR A 78 7.80 10.27 2.86
CA THR A 78 8.40 8.92 2.84
C THR A 78 7.64 8.01 3.78
N TYR A 79 7.45 6.75 3.36
CA TYR A 79 6.58 5.81 4.06
C TYR A 79 6.82 4.36 3.63
N GLY A 80 6.45 3.40 4.47
CA GLY A 80 6.29 2.01 4.02
C GLY A 80 4.99 1.86 3.24
N ARG A 81 5.03 1.19 2.09
CA ARG A 81 3.93 1.04 1.13
C ARG A 81 3.25 -0.34 1.24
N PRO A 82 2.35 -0.57 2.23
CA PRO A 82 1.69 -1.85 2.39
C PRO A 82 0.76 -2.17 1.22
N ILE A 83 0.63 -3.47 0.97
CA ILE A 83 -0.25 -4.04 -0.06
C ILE A 83 -1.53 -4.56 0.59
N ARG A 84 -2.67 -4.41 -0.07
CA ARG A 84 -3.99 -4.77 0.47
C ARG A 84 -4.10 -6.27 0.74
N ARG A 85 -3.66 -7.10 -0.21
CA ARG A 85 -3.72 -8.58 -0.13
C ARG A 85 -5.12 -9.11 0.20
N GLY A 86 -6.15 -8.51 -0.42
CA GLY A 86 -7.55 -8.90 -0.23
C GLY A 86 -8.17 -8.56 1.13
N ARG A 87 -7.45 -7.87 2.02
CA ARG A 87 -7.99 -7.48 3.34
C ARG A 87 -9.06 -6.39 3.21
N ASN A 88 -10.05 -6.44 4.11
CA ASN A 88 -10.97 -5.32 4.35
C ASN A 88 -10.28 -4.32 5.30
N LEU A 89 -9.79 -3.21 4.75
CA LEU A 89 -8.88 -2.30 5.45
C LEU A 89 -9.62 -1.39 6.44
N PHE A 90 -10.75 -0.83 5.99
CA PHE A 90 -11.52 0.18 6.73
C PHE A 90 -12.91 -0.34 7.13
N GLY A 91 -13.02 -1.64 7.33
CA GLY A 91 -14.20 -2.27 7.93
C GLY A 91 -14.26 -2.11 9.45
N GLY A 92 -15.24 -2.77 10.06
CA GLY A 92 -15.54 -2.65 11.49
C GLY A 92 -16.51 -1.52 11.80
N SER A 93 -16.90 -1.39 13.06
CA SER A 93 -17.80 -0.34 13.54
C SER A 93 -17.36 0.15 14.92
N GLY A 94 -17.70 1.39 15.28
CA GLY A 94 -17.33 1.96 16.57
C GLY A 94 -15.82 1.86 16.83
N ALA A 95 -15.45 1.21 17.93
CA ALA A 95 -14.07 1.00 18.36
C ALA A 95 -13.25 0.04 17.45
N ASP A 96 -13.93 -0.77 16.64
CA ASP A 96 -13.29 -1.75 15.76
C ASP A 96 -12.95 -1.19 14.37
N TYR A 97 -13.40 0.03 14.06
CA TYR A 97 -13.14 0.65 12.77
C TYR A 97 -11.63 0.82 12.53
N GLY A 98 -11.13 0.28 11.43
CA GLY A 98 -9.72 0.41 11.04
C GLY A 98 -8.75 -0.46 11.85
N LYS A 99 -9.23 -1.37 12.70
CA LYS A 99 -8.36 -2.31 13.45
C LYS A 99 -7.50 -3.19 12.54
N THR A 100 -7.93 -3.47 11.32
CA THR A 100 -7.12 -4.19 10.32
C THR A 100 -5.81 -3.47 9.97
N VAL A 101 -5.82 -2.14 9.94
CA VAL A 101 -4.65 -1.32 9.56
C VAL A 101 -3.93 -0.73 10.78
N ASN A 102 -4.63 -0.66 11.92
CA ASN A 102 -4.12 -0.10 13.16
C ASN A 102 -4.64 -0.90 14.39
N PRO A 103 -4.11 -2.11 14.64
CA PRO A 103 -4.64 -2.98 15.69
C PRO A 103 -4.40 -2.41 17.10
N ASP A 104 -3.17 -1.94 17.35
CA ASP A 104 -2.66 -1.79 18.72
C ASP A 104 -2.15 -0.38 19.05
N ALA A 105 -2.12 0.54 18.08
CA ALA A 105 -1.62 1.89 18.30
C ALA A 105 -2.77 2.91 18.43
N PRO A 106 -2.58 4.00 19.20
CA PRO A 106 -3.61 5.02 19.40
C PRO A 106 -3.96 5.81 18.12
N VAL A 107 -3.03 5.89 17.17
CA VAL A 107 -3.19 6.53 15.87
C VAL A 107 -2.56 5.65 14.80
N TRP A 108 -3.06 5.72 13.57
CA TRP A 108 -2.53 4.92 12.47
C TRP A 108 -1.33 5.62 11.83
N ARG A 109 -0.23 4.89 11.63
CA ARG A 109 0.97 5.40 10.92
C ARG A 109 0.77 5.67 9.42
N ALA A 110 -0.37 5.26 8.86
CA ALA A 110 -0.70 5.43 7.44
C ALA A 110 0.42 4.98 6.49
N GLY A 111 0.94 3.79 6.79
CA GLY A 111 2.08 3.15 6.16
C GLY A 111 2.41 1.84 6.88
N ALA A 112 3.62 1.32 6.69
CA ALA A 112 4.11 0.11 7.35
C ALA A 112 5.53 0.33 7.90
N ASN A 113 5.90 -0.41 8.95
CA ASN A 113 7.20 -0.33 9.63
C ASN A 113 7.44 1.06 10.24
N GLU A 114 8.43 1.81 9.74
CA GLU A 114 8.77 3.17 10.18
C GLU A 114 7.57 4.13 10.07
N SER A 115 7.65 5.23 10.81
CA SER A 115 6.63 6.29 10.73
C SER A 115 6.66 6.95 9.36
N THR A 116 5.47 7.22 8.81
CA THR A 116 5.36 8.11 7.66
C THR A 116 5.94 9.48 8.03
N GLN A 117 6.79 10.03 7.19
CA GLN A 117 7.46 11.31 7.44
C GLN A 117 7.15 12.30 6.34
N LEU A 118 6.80 13.53 6.74
CA LEU A 118 6.74 14.71 5.89
C LEU A 118 8.02 15.52 6.08
N LYS A 119 8.77 15.73 5.02
CA LYS A 119 9.88 16.68 4.97
C LYS A 119 9.48 17.86 4.09
N THR A 120 9.72 19.07 4.55
CA THR A 120 9.41 20.27 3.77
C THR A 120 10.51 21.32 3.89
N GLU A 121 10.86 21.92 2.76
CA GLU A 121 11.82 23.03 2.65
C GLU A 121 11.13 24.41 2.65
N ALA A 122 9.80 24.43 2.64
CA ALA A 122 8.99 25.65 2.72
C ALA A 122 8.12 25.61 3.99
N PRO A 123 7.78 26.76 4.58
CA PRO A 123 6.72 26.79 5.58
C PRO A 123 5.41 26.33 4.94
N LEU A 124 4.65 25.47 5.63
CA LEU A 124 3.35 24.99 5.14
C LEU A 124 2.24 25.40 6.11
N VAL A 125 1.11 25.84 5.58
CA VAL A 125 -0.10 26.11 6.36
C VAL A 125 -1.09 24.98 6.12
N ILE A 126 -1.40 24.22 7.17
CA ILE A 126 -2.35 23.09 7.14
C ILE A 126 -3.39 23.33 8.23
N ASN A 127 -4.67 23.34 7.86
CA ASN A 127 -5.78 23.64 8.77
C ASN A 127 -5.56 24.94 9.58
N GLY A 128 -5.07 26.00 8.91
CA GLY A 128 -4.80 27.30 9.52
C GLY A 128 -3.55 27.37 10.41
N LYS A 129 -2.83 26.26 10.60
CA LYS A 129 -1.60 26.22 11.39
C LYS A 129 -0.37 26.18 10.49
N THR A 130 0.59 27.05 10.75
CA THR A 130 1.87 27.06 10.07
C THR A 130 2.85 26.09 10.72
N ILE A 131 3.47 25.23 9.91
CA ILE A 131 4.64 24.44 10.29
C ILE A 131 5.87 24.99 9.56
N ALA A 132 6.99 25.07 10.26
CA ALA A 132 8.25 25.54 9.69
C ALA A 132 8.89 24.46 8.78
N PRO A 133 9.84 24.83 7.90
CA PRO A 133 10.69 23.86 7.21
C PRO A 133 11.32 22.86 8.19
N GLY A 134 11.30 21.58 7.85
CA GLY A 134 11.76 20.52 8.73
C GLY A 134 11.18 19.16 8.37
N THR A 135 11.44 18.18 9.25
CA THR A 135 10.91 16.82 9.15
C THR A 135 9.92 16.57 10.28
N TYR A 136 8.77 16.01 9.93
CA TYR A 136 7.67 15.70 10.84
C TYR A 136 7.21 14.26 10.62
N THR A 137 6.69 13.63 11.65
CA THR A 137 5.94 12.38 11.48
C THR A 137 4.47 12.68 11.19
N MET A 138 3.85 11.81 10.39
CA MET A 138 2.44 11.88 10.04
C MET A 138 1.69 10.67 10.60
N PHE A 139 0.50 10.94 11.12
CA PHE A 139 -0.44 9.91 11.59
C PHE A 139 -1.86 10.24 11.15
N ILE A 140 -2.73 9.24 11.17
CA ILE A 140 -4.17 9.39 10.97
C ILE A 140 -4.90 8.94 12.23
N ASP A 141 -5.72 9.81 12.81
CA ASP A 141 -6.78 9.40 13.75
C ASP A 141 -7.96 8.87 12.94
N LEU A 142 -8.17 7.55 13.02
CA LEU A 142 -9.20 6.84 12.26
C LEU A 142 -10.50 6.81 13.07
N LYS A 143 -11.51 7.54 12.58
CA LYS A 143 -12.89 7.38 13.03
C LYS A 143 -13.78 7.12 11.81
N PRO A 144 -14.89 6.36 11.97
CA PRO A 144 -15.85 6.17 10.89
C PRO A 144 -16.25 7.53 10.28
N ASN A 145 -16.01 7.69 8.98
CA ASN A 145 -16.33 8.90 8.20
C ASN A 145 -15.66 10.21 8.67
N ASN A 146 -14.67 10.16 9.57
CA ASN A 146 -14.04 11.35 10.12
C ASN A 146 -12.55 11.11 10.41
N TRP A 147 -11.74 11.13 9.37
CA TRP A 147 -10.30 10.97 9.52
C TRP A 147 -9.65 12.31 9.80
N THR A 148 -8.65 12.31 10.66
CA THR A 148 -7.86 13.51 10.96
C THR A 148 -6.39 13.23 10.67
N LEU A 149 -5.80 14.01 9.77
CA LEU A 149 -4.35 14.04 9.59
C LEU A 149 -3.74 14.68 10.84
N ILE A 150 -2.71 14.04 11.37
CA ILE A 150 -1.89 14.55 12.45
C ILE A 150 -0.48 14.77 11.89
N VAL A 151 0.06 15.97 12.09
CA VAL A 151 1.47 16.28 11.86
C VAL A 151 2.12 16.49 13.22
N SER A 152 3.21 15.80 13.49
CA SER A 152 3.81 15.72 14.81
C SER A 152 5.33 15.86 14.77
N THR A 153 5.89 16.38 15.86
CA THR A 153 7.33 16.52 16.07
C THR A 153 7.94 15.29 16.77
N TRP A 154 7.19 14.19 16.89
CA TRP A 154 7.76 12.89 17.25
C TRP A 154 8.84 12.50 16.23
N PRO A 155 10.09 12.23 16.66
CA PRO A 155 11.10 11.66 15.78
C PRO A 155 10.71 10.24 15.37
N ALA A 156 11.05 9.84 14.14
CA ALA A 156 10.88 8.46 13.67
C ALA A 156 12.10 7.62 14.04
N GLN A 157 11.87 6.40 14.53
CA GLN A 157 12.92 5.39 14.63
C GLN A 157 13.12 4.72 13.28
N LYS A 158 14.39 4.49 12.90
CA LYS A 158 14.75 3.73 11.70
C LYS A 158 14.52 2.24 11.88
N ASP A 159 14.94 1.71 13.02
CA ASP A 159 14.76 0.32 13.42
C ASP A 159 13.93 0.28 14.69
N PHE A 160 13.11 -0.76 14.86
CA PHE A 160 12.27 -0.89 16.05
C PHE A 160 13.14 -1.11 17.30
N ASN A 161 13.17 -0.13 18.19
CA ASN A 161 13.73 -0.23 19.52
C ASN A 161 12.65 0.07 20.56
N PRO A 162 12.15 -0.95 21.29
CA PRO A 162 11.11 -0.76 22.29
C PRO A 162 11.59 0.03 23.52
N ASP A 163 12.89 0.11 23.77
CA ASP A 163 13.46 0.81 24.93
C ASP A 163 13.65 2.31 24.67
N ASP A 164 13.73 2.72 23.39
CA ASP A 164 13.76 4.12 23.02
C ASP A 164 12.36 4.74 23.10
N LYS A 165 12.15 5.61 24.10
CA LYS A 165 10.92 6.38 24.30
C LYS A 165 10.99 7.80 23.75
N THR A 166 12.11 8.18 23.13
CA THR A 166 12.34 9.53 22.59
C THR A 166 11.87 9.68 21.15
N ALA A 167 11.72 8.55 20.45
CA ALA A 167 11.25 8.43 19.08
C ALA A 167 10.19 7.32 18.96
N VAL A 168 9.46 7.30 17.85
CA VAL A 168 8.39 6.32 17.59
C VAL A 168 8.69 5.49 16.34
N PHE A 169 8.42 4.19 16.40
CA PHE A 169 8.43 3.30 15.24
C PHE A 169 7.00 3.09 14.74
N GLY A 170 6.66 3.76 13.65
CA GLY A 170 5.29 4.17 13.34
C GLY A 170 4.61 4.82 14.52
N ALA A 171 3.59 4.21 15.12
CA ALA A 171 2.79 4.88 16.15
C ALA A 171 2.93 4.28 17.56
N TYR A 172 3.89 3.37 17.78
CA TYR A 172 4.11 2.80 19.11
C TYR A 172 4.74 3.83 20.05
N GLY A 173 4.17 4.00 21.24
CA GLY A 173 4.61 5.01 22.22
C GLY A 173 4.14 6.44 21.91
N TYR A 174 3.37 6.63 20.83
CA TYR A 174 2.82 7.94 20.47
C TYR A 174 1.96 8.52 21.61
N THR A 175 2.14 9.82 21.84
CA THR A 175 1.23 10.66 22.63
C THR A 175 0.93 11.95 21.86
N PRO A 176 -0.22 12.60 22.08
CA PRO A 176 -0.58 13.82 21.35
C PRO A 176 0.24 15.06 21.75
N ALA A 177 1.12 14.96 22.76
CA ALA A 177 1.86 16.11 23.30
C ALA A 177 2.83 16.76 22.30
N LYS A 178 3.19 16.07 21.22
CA LYS A 178 4.08 16.57 20.15
C LYS A 178 3.34 16.91 18.85
N ASP A 179 2.02 16.79 18.83
CA ASP A 179 1.20 17.16 17.68
C ASP A 179 1.27 18.68 17.45
N VAL A 180 1.63 19.07 16.24
CA VAL A 180 1.62 20.49 15.82
C VAL A 180 0.38 20.82 15.01
N VAL A 181 -0.13 19.86 14.21
CA VAL A 181 -1.34 20.02 13.42
C VAL A 181 -2.25 18.81 13.61
N ARG A 182 -3.55 19.07 13.74
CA ARG A 182 -4.63 18.09 13.56
C ARG A 182 -5.61 18.68 12.56
N ALA A 183 -5.80 18.03 11.43
CA ALA A 183 -6.54 18.54 10.30
C ALA A 183 -7.59 17.53 9.84
N PRO A 184 -8.90 17.86 9.91
CA PRO A 184 -9.94 17.02 9.34
C PRO A 184 -9.66 16.77 7.85
N MET A 185 -9.81 15.52 7.43
CA MET A 185 -9.60 15.12 6.03
C MET A 185 -10.93 14.98 5.32
N LYS A 186 -10.97 15.38 4.06
CA LYS A 186 -12.06 15.04 3.14
C LYS A 186 -11.91 13.57 2.74
N LEU A 187 -12.98 12.80 2.84
CA LEU A 187 -13.02 11.40 2.42
C LEU A 187 -13.81 11.26 1.12
N ASP A 188 -13.21 10.56 0.15
CA ASP A 188 -13.81 10.26 -1.14
C ASP A 188 -13.68 8.75 -1.43
N VAL A 189 -14.69 8.18 -2.08
CA VAL A 189 -14.65 6.79 -2.57
C VAL A 189 -14.36 6.79 -4.06
N LEU A 190 -13.20 6.23 -4.43
CA LEU A 190 -12.72 6.16 -5.80
C LEU A 190 -13.42 5.06 -6.61
N PRO A 191 -13.56 5.23 -7.94
CA PRO A 191 -14.20 4.23 -8.80
C PRO A 191 -13.34 2.97 -9.00
N HIS A 192 -12.04 3.03 -8.71
CA HIS A 192 -11.10 1.92 -8.82
C HIS A 192 -10.34 1.70 -7.50
N SER A 193 -9.92 0.46 -7.26
CA SER A 193 -9.16 0.09 -6.05
C SER A 193 -7.67 0.22 -6.29
N HIS A 194 -6.97 0.83 -5.34
CA HIS A 194 -5.51 0.87 -5.24
C HIS A 194 -5.02 -0.28 -4.34
N ASP A 195 -4.17 -1.13 -4.89
CA ASP A 195 -3.63 -2.29 -4.14
C ASP A 195 -2.54 -1.86 -3.13
N GLN A 196 -1.73 -0.88 -3.51
CA GLN A 196 -0.71 -0.28 -2.66
C GLN A 196 -1.24 0.99 -2.00
N LEU A 197 -0.89 1.22 -0.74
CA LEU A 197 -1.11 2.51 -0.10
C LEU A 197 -0.26 3.58 -0.79
N SER A 198 -0.85 4.70 -1.17
CA SER A 198 -0.14 5.80 -1.83
C SER A 198 -0.34 7.11 -1.07
N TRP A 199 0.75 7.86 -0.91
CA TRP A 199 0.70 9.27 -0.59
C TRP A 199 0.98 10.06 -1.85
N GLU A 200 0.16 11.07 -2.12
CA GLU A 200 0.24 11.87 -3.35
C GLU A 200 0.05 13.35 -3.03
N PHE A 201 0.65 14.19 -3.87
CA PHE A 201 0.39 15.62 -3.90
C PHE A 201 -0.50 15.91 -5.12
N LEU A 202 -1.69 16.44 -4.89
CA LEU A 202 -2.68 16.76 -5.92
C LEU A 202 -2.82 18.28 -6.05
N ASP A 203 -3.24 18.74 -7.22
CA ASP A 203 -3.56 20.15 -7.52
C ASP A 203 -2.50 21.15 -7.05
N VAL A 204 -1.23 20.79 -7.21
CA VAL A 204 -0.11 21.61 -6.74
C VAL A 204 0.06 22.84 -7.63
N THR A 205 0.15 23.98 -6.98
CA THR A 205 0.40 25.30 -7.55
C THR A 205 1.47 26.02 -6.70
N ASP A 206 1.91 27.20 -7.12
CA ASP A 206 2.85 28.01 -6.35
C ASP A 206 2.32 28.41 -4.95
N ALA A 207 0.99 28.44 -4.78
CA ALA A 207 0.35 28.84 -3.53
C ALA A 207 0.10 27.67 -2.57
N GLY A 208 0.21 26.42 -3.02
CA GLY A 208 -0.16 25.24 -2.23
C GLY A 208 -0.70 24.10 -3.07
N GLY A 209 -1.38 23.16 -2.43
CA GLY A 209 -1.99 22.01 -3.08
C GLY A 209 -2.72 21.13 -2.07
N THR A 210 -2.85 19.85 -2.39
CA THR A 210 -3.54 18.87 -1.56
C THR A 210 -2.62 17.70 -1.26
N ILE A 211 -2.55 17.28 0.00
CA ILE A 211 -1.94 16.02 0.42
C ILE A 211 -3.04 14.97 0.43
N ALA A 212 -2.85 13.86 -0.28
CA ALA A 212 -3.81 12.76 -0.37
C ALA A 212 -3.18 11.43 0.05
N LEU A 213 -3.93 10.66 0.83
CA LEU A 213 -3.69 9.26 1.16
C LEU A 213 -4.71 8.41 0.41
N ILE A 214 -4.24 7.43 -0.36
CA ILE A 214 -5.09 6.55 -1.15
C ILE A 214 -4.77 5.09 -0.79
N TRP A 215 -5.79 4.31 -0.42
CA TRP A 215 -5.64 2.85 -0.32
C TRP A 215 -6.99 2.16 -0.47
N GLU A 216 -7.02 1.02 -1.17
CA GLU A 216 -8.26 0.42 -1.65
C GLU A 216 -9.03 1.47 -2.47
N LYS A 217 -10.31 1.70 -2.19
CA LYS A 217 -11.11 2.73 -2.84
C LYS A 217 -11.16 4.01 -2.02
N MET A 218 -10.52 4.08 -0.87
CA MET A 218 -10.59 5.25 -0.01
C MET A 218 -9.50 6.24 -0.38
N MET A 219 -9.90 7.49 -0.61
CA MET A 219 -9.00 8.64 -0.64
C MET A 219 -9.34 9.56 0.52
N ALA A 220 -8.34 9.87 1.34
CA ALA A 220 -8.43 10.89 2.38
C ALA A 220 -7.50 12.04 2.02
N SER A 221 -7.99 13.29 2.02
CA SER A 221 -7.22 14.44 1.56
C SER A 221 -7.33 15.66 2.45
N VAL A 222 -6.29 16.49 2.45
CA VAL A 222 -6.25 17.77 3.16
C VAL A 222 -5.47 18.80 2.34
N ALA A 223 -6.01 20.02 2.26
CA ALA A 223 -5.33 21.12 1.58
C ALA A 223 -4.17 21.66 2.43
N PHE A 224 -3.10 22.09 1.76
CA PHE A 224 -2.02 22.87 2.33
C PHE A 224 -1.78 24.13 1.50
N LYS A 225 -1.27 25.18 2.15
CA LYS A 225 -0.76 26.37 1.46
C LYS A 225 0.73 26.54 1.75
N VAL A 226 1.44 27.21 0.86
CA VAL A 226 2.77 27.73 1.16
C VAL A 226 2.61 28.88 2.15
N GLY A 227 3.32 28.79 3.27
CA GLY A 227 3.35 29.82 4.30
C GLY A 227 4.17 31.05 3.87
N PRO A 228 4.01 32.17 4.60
CA PRO A 228 4.80 33.38 4.38
C PRO A 228 6.29 33.17 4.64
#